data_AF-V5GA06-F1
#
_entry.id   AF-V5GA06-F1
#
_cell.length_a   1.000
_cell.length_b   1.000
_cell.length_c   1.000
_cell.angle_alpha   90.00
_cell.angle_beta   90.00
_cell.angle_gamma   90.00
#
_symmetry.space_group_name_H-M   'P 1'
#
loop_
_entity.id
_entity.type
_entity.pdbx_description
1 polymer ?
#
loop_
_entity_poly.entity_id
_entity_poly.type
_entity_poly.pdbx_seq_one_letter_code
_entity_poly.pdbx_strand_id
1 'polypeptide(L)'
;QLSIKRSLRCRACEHNVSKPEYNPSSVKFKIQLFAYYHIPEIRIVTVEPLRAGRQCELIVKFTNPTQHQTSITFLKLDMQEEEASLDSDVAEVIQNLDHTLSLQERQPMSLTSLPLSTSQPSSLLSVSSRQPSLTIKSRMIDQEVNCDVEIPTSSFILPPRDDAAEYDDSGDTHNIQDDPKLVKWRKSNKAFVKLNVTPISDLSLNSEVVCGFIMQHIYTNTIASKVENKEPQKYDHKVKVFLHLGQ
;
A
#
# COMPACT_ATOMS: atom_id res chain seq x y z
N GLN A 1 23.84 25.23 -14.75
CA GLN A 1 23.53 23.89 -14.23
C GLN A 1 22.31 23.36 -14.98
N LEU A 2 22.39 22.17 -15.59
CA LEU A 2 21.29 21.54 -16.33
C LEU A 2 20.45 20.68 -15.36
N SER A 3 19.13 20.82 -15.41
CA SER A 3 18.17 20.04 -14.60
C SER A 3 17.45 19.00 -15.45
N ILE A 4 17.33 17.78 -14.95
CA ILE A 4 16.74 16.64 -15.69
C ILE A 4 15.41 16.24 -15.06
N LYS A 5 14.37 16.12 -15.91
CA LYS A 5 13.09 15.52 -15.52
C LYS A 5 13.24 13.99 -15.42
N ARG A 6 12.94 13.42 -14.26
CA ARG A 6 13.07 11.97 -13.99
C ARG A 6 11.75 11.23 -14.27
N SER A 7 11.85 10.04 -14.84
CA SER A 7 10.75 9.08 -14.93
C SER A 7 11.02 7.93 -13.97
N LEU A 8 9.96 7.39 -13.36
CA LEU A 8 10.05 6.25 -12.45
C LEU A 8 9.35 5.05 -13.06
N ARG A 9 10.01 3.89 -12.97
CA ARG A 9 9.47 2.58 -13.32
C ARG A 9 9.41 1.71 -12.08
N CYS A 10 8.36 0.90 -11.99
CA CYS A 10 8.28 -0.14 -10.97
C CYS A 10 9.39 -1.17 -11.23
N ARG A 11 10.15 -1.54 -10.20
CA ARG A 11 11.22 -2.55 -10.34
C ARG A 11 10.69 -3.97 -10.58
N ALA A 12 9.46 -4.24 -10.17
CA ALA A 12 8.86 -5.59 -10.27
C ALA A 12 8.14 -5.82 -11.60
N CYS A 13 7.27 -4.89 -12.00
CA CYS A 13 6.47 -5.05 -13.23
C CYS A 13 7.00 -4.23 -14.41
N GLU A 14 8.09 -3.47 -14.24
CA GLU A 14 8.73 -2.60 -15.24
C GLU A 14 7.83 -1.49 -15.85
N HIS A 15 6.59 -1.37 -15.38
CA HIS A 15 5.67 -0.34 -15.83
C HIS A 15 6.12 1.04 -15.35
N ASN A 16 5.92 2.05 -16.20
CA ASN A 16 6.14 3.44 -15.81
C ASN A 16 5.08 3.83 -14.77
N VAL A 17 5.52 4.25 -13.59
CA VAL A 17 4.64 4.76 -12.53
C VAL A 17 4.58 6.29 -12.55
N SER A 18 5.64 6.94 -13.03
CA SER A 18 5.68 8.38 -13.22
C SER A 18 6.44 8.75 -14.49
N LYS A 19 5.83 9.58 -15.34
CA LYS A 19 6.47 10.12 -16.53
C LYS A 19 6.05 11.58 -16.75
N PRO A 20 6.91 12.57 -16.45
CA PRO A 20 6.59 13.97 -16.69
C PRO A 20 6.56 14.29 -18.19
N GLU A 21 5.86 15.36 -18.57
CA GLU A 21 5.92 15.88 -19.94
C GLU A 21 7.29 16.48 -20.27
N TYR A 22 7.72 16.34 -21.53
CA TYR A 22 9.02 16.81 -22.00
C TYR A 22 9.14 18.33 -21.99
N ASN A 23 8.02 19.04 -22.22
CA ASN A 23 7.99 20.50 -22.23
C ASN A 23 8.52 21.05 -20.89
N PRO A 24 9.62 21.82 -20.87
CA PRO A 24 10.24 22.30 -19.63
C PRO A 24 9.31 23.17 -18.79
N SER A 25 8.36 23.90 -19.39
CA SER A 25 7.40 24.72 -18.66
C SER A 25 6.18 23.96 -18.13
N SER A 26 5.98 22.70 -18.54
CA SER A 26 4.84 21.89 -18.09
C SER A 26 5.11 21.21 -16.76
N VAL A 27 4.14 21.32 -15.85
CA VAL A 27 4.06 20.58 -14.58
C VAL A 27 3.26 19.29 -14.70
N LYS A 28 2.73 18.98 -15.90
CA LYS A 28 1.87 17.83 -16.12
C LYS A 28 2.66 16.53 -16.26
N PHE A 29 2.02 15.44 -15.90
CA PHE A 29 2.52 14.09 -16.07
C PHE A 29 1.75 13.38 -17.17
N LYS A 30 2.48 12.71 -18.07
CA LYS A 30 1.90 11.78 -19.05
C LYS A 30 1.43 10.49 -18.36
N ILE A 31 2.13 10.08 -17.29
CA ILE A 31 1.76 8.92 -16.46
C ILE A 31 1.92 9.32 -15.00
N GLN A 32 0.87 9.09 -14.21
CA GLN A 32 0.80 9.53 -12.82
C GLN A 32 0.10 8.48 -11.94
N LEU A 33 0.83 7.43 -11.55
CA LEU A 33 0.36 6.39 -10.64
C LEU A 33 0.89 6.66 -9.23
N PHE A 34 0.24 7.59 -8.52
CA PHE A 34 0.59 7.94 -7.14
C PHE A 34 -0.40 7.34 -6.15
N ALA A 35 0.11 6.91 -4.99
CA ALA A 35 -0.70 6.38 -3.89
C ALA A 35 -1.83 7.33 -3.48
N TYR A 36 -1.58 8.64 -3.55
CA TYR A 36 -2.54 9.71 -3.25
C TYR A 36 -3.89 9.58 -3.98
N TYR A 37 -3.93 8.97 -5.18
CA TYR A 37 -5.17 8.82 -5.95
C TYR A 37 -5.92 7.51 -5.66
N HIS A 38 -5.33 6.61 -4.86
CA HIS A 38 -5.81 5.24 -4.71
C HIS A 38 -5.98 4.80 -3.27
N ILE A 39 -5.17 5.35 -2.35
CA ILE A 39 -5.15 4.98 -0.94
C ILE A 39 -5.79 6.11 -0.13
N PRO A 40 -6.72 5.82 0.79
CA PRO A 40 -7.28 6.81 1.71
C PRO A 40 -6.21 7.63 2.42
N GLU A 41 -6.35 8.95 2.38
CA GLU A 41 -5.44 9.87 3.08
C GLU A 41 -5.78 9.90 4.57
N ILE A 42 -4.76 9.79 5.41
CA ILE A 42 -4.86 9.80 6.87
C ILE A 42 -4.16 11.07 7.38
N ARG A 43 -4.87 11.88 8.18
CA ARG A 43 -4.30 13.09 8.79
C ARG A 43 -4.65 13.19 10.26
N ILE A 44 -3.66 13.46 11.09
CA ILE A 44 -3.88 13.81 12.50
C ILE A 44 -4.60 15.17 12.53
N VAL A 45 -5.70 15.24 13.29
CA VAL A 45 -6.48 16.46 13.50
C VAL A 45 -6.17 17.04 14.86
N THR A 46 -6.31 16.22 15.90
CA THR A 46 -5.98 16.59 17.28
C THR A 46 -5.44 15.37 18.01
N VAL A 47 -4.51 15.63 18.93
CA VAL A 47 -3.97 14.65 19.88
C VAL A 47 -4.09 15.27 21.25
N GLU A 48 -4.67 14.56 22.21
CA GLU A 48 -4.63 14.98 23.61
C GLU A 48 -3.18 14.92 24.16
N PRO A 49 -2.86 15.67 25.23
CA PRO A 49 -1.52 15.66 25.82
C PRO A 49 -1.06 14.24 26.17
N LEU A 50 0.04 13.83 25.54
CA LEU A 50 0.62 12.50 25.69
C LEU A 50 1.23 12.35 27.09
N ARG A 51 0.93 11.23 27.75
CA ARG A 51 1.51 10.88 29.05
C ARG A 51 1.80 9.38 29.06
N ALA A 52 3.00 9.02 29.49
CA ALA A 52 3.43 7.63 29.62
C ALA A 52 2.43 6.83 30.47
N GLY A 53 2.00 5.68 29.96
CA GLY A 53 1.08 4.75 30.62
C GLY A 53 -0.37 5.24 30.75
N ARG A 54 -0.72 6.41 30.19
CA ARG A 54 -2.09 6.95 30.25
C ARG A 54 -2.72 6.99 28.87
N GLN A 55 -3.95 6.50 28.79
CA GLN A 55 -4.76 6.58 27.59
C GLN A 55 -5.09 8.04 27.24
N CYS A 56 -4.94 8.40 25.97
CA CYS A 56 -5.27 9.70 25.41
C CYS A 56 -6.08 9.56 24.12
N GLU A 57 -6.90 10.56 23.82
CA GLU A 57 -7.72 10.61 22.62
C GLU A 57 -6.93 11.14 21.41
N LEU A 58 -6.99 10.40 20.29
CA LEU A 58 -6.44 10.76 18.99
C LEU A 58 -7.57 10.89 17.97
N ILE A 59 -7.72 12.06 17.35
CA ILE A 59 -8.68 12.27 16.26
C ILE A 59 -7.93 12.29 14.94
N VAL A 60 -8.31 11.38 14.05
CA VAL A 60 -7.69 11.20 12.73
C VAL A 60 -8.74 11.38 11.64
N LYS A 61 -8.44 12.21 10.65
CA LYS A 61 -9.28 12.39 9.46
C LYS A 61 -8.86 11.40 8.39
N PHE A 62 -9.84 10.63 7.91
CA PHE A 62 -9.71 9.78 6.73
C PHE A 62 -10.41 10.46 5.55
N THR A 63 -9.80 10.44 4.37
CA THR A 63 -10.37 10.99 3.13
C THR A 63 -10.25 9.97 2.01
N ASN A 64 -11.37 9.60 1.38
CA ASN A 64 -11.35 8.71 0.22
C ASN A 64 -11.02 9.50 -1.06
N PRO A 65 -9.90 9.22 -1.75
CA PRO A 65 -9.55 9.94 -2.97
C PRO A 65 -10.29 9.42 -4.22
N THR A 66 -11.00 8.30 -4.12
CA THR A 66 -11.54 7.56 -5.27
C THR A 66 -13.02 7.86 -5.50
N GLN A 67 -13.48 7.66 -6.73
CA GLN A 67 -14.91 7.77 -7.12
C GLN A 67 -15.74 6.55 -6.70
N HIS A 68 -15.18 5.64 -5.91
CA HIS A 68 -15.87 4.45 -5.41
C HIS A 68 -15.92 4.49 -3.89
N GLN A 69 -17.05 4.07 -3.34
CA GLN A 69 -17.18 3.93 -1.90
C GLN A 69 -16.20 2.84 -1.40
N THR A 70 -15.52 3.10 -0.28
CA THR A 70 -14.67 2.12 0.39
C THR A 70 -15.09 1.92 1.84
N SER A 71 -14.90 0.71 2.38
CA SER A 71 -14.97 0.47 3.82
C SER A 71 -13.55 0.47 4.40
N ILE A 72 -13.39 0.98 5.62
CA ILE A 72 -12.13 0.99 6.37
C ILE A 72 -12.29 0.16 7.62
N THR A 73 -11.35 -0.75 7.83
CA THR A 73 -11.26 -1.58 9.04
C THR A 73 -9.85 -1.48 9.61
N PHE A 74 -9.76 -1.45 10.94
CA PHE A 74 -8.48 -1.41 11.66
C PHE A 74 -8.09 -2.83 12.06
N LEU A 75 -6.82 -3.19 11.87
CA LEU A 75 -6.26 -4.43 12.37
C LEU A 75 -5.03 -4.13 13.23
N LYS A 76 -4.74 -5.03 14.17
CA LYS A 76 -3.53 -4.96 15.00
C LYS A 76 -2.28 -5.02 14.11
N LEU A 77 -1.28 -4.22 14.46
CA LEU A 77 0.04 -4.32 13.86
C LEU A 77 0.81 -5.38 14.63
N ASP A 78 1.00 -6.54 14.03
CA ASP A 78 1.94 -7.54 14.54
C ASP A 78 3.28 -7.39 13.79
N MET A 79 4.34 -7.09 14.53
CA MET A 79 5.70 -7.00 13.99
C MET A 79 6.41 -8.36 14.01
N GLN A 80 5.94 -9.32 14.83
CA GLN A 80 6.55 -10.64 15.00
C GLN A 80 6.21 -11.60 13.87
N GLU A 81 5.00 -11.51 13.30
CA GLU A 81 4.60 -12.30 12.12
C GLU A 81 5.51 -12.05 10.91
N GLU A 82 6.10 -10.86 10.79
CA GLU A 82 7.03 -10.53 9.70
C GLU A 82 8.38 -11.22 9.88
N GLU A 83 8.97 -11.20 11.08
CA GLU A 83 10.24 -11.87 11.36
C GLU A 83 10.15 -13.38 11.07
N ALA A 84 9.05 -14.02 11.48
CA ALA A 84 8.82 -15.44 11.22
C ALA A 84 8.67 -15.77 9.72
N SER A 85 8.02 -14.89 8.95
CA SER A 85 7.89 -15.05 7.49
C SER A 85 9.23 -14.88 6.77
N LEU A 86 10.11 -14.00 7.28
CA LEU A 86 11.43 -13.74 6.73
C LEU A 86 12.38 -14.92 6.99
N ASP A 87 12.35 -15.52 8.18
CA ASP A 87 13.17 -16.70 8.49
C ASP A 87 12.83 -17.89 7.59
N SER A 88 11.53 -18.11 7.33
CA SER A 88 11.07 -19.16 6.39
C SER A 88 11.56 -18.90 4.97
N ASP A 89 11.48 -17.64 4.52
CA ASP A 89 11.91 -17.23 3.17
C ASP A 89 13.43 -17.36 2.98
N VAL A 90 14.22 -17.03 4.00
CA VAL A 90 15.68 -17.18 3.97
C VAL A 90 16.05 -18.66 3.92
N ALA A 91 15.35 -19.52 4.66
CA ALA A 91 15.55 -20.97 4.61
C ALA A 91 15.26 -21.55 3.22
N GLU A 92 14.18 -21.11 2.54
CA GLU A 92 13.87 -21.55 1.17
C GLU A 92 14.92 -21.10 0.15
N VAL A 93 15.46 -19.88 0.28
CA VAL A 93 16.52 -19.40 -0.62
C VAL A 93 17.81 -20.20 -0.44
N ILE A 94 18.20 -20.50 0.81
CA ILE A 94 19.39 -21.32 1.11
C ILE A 94 19.22 -22.73 0.52
N GLN A 95 18.06 -23.37 0.70
CA GLN A 95 17.78 -24.69 0.12
C GLN A 95 17.83 -24.69 -1.41
N ASN A 96 17.32 -23.64 -2.05
CA ASN A 96 17.37 -23.50 -3.52
C ASN A 96 18.80 -23.25 -4.04
N LEU A 97 19.63 -22.50 -3.30
CA LEU A 97 21.05 -22.35 -3.61
C LEU A 97 21.82 -23.66 -3.46
N ASP A 98 21.60 -24.40 -2.37
CA ASP A 98 22.24 -25.69 -2.14
C ASP A 98 21.86 -26.72 -3.21
N HIS A 99 20.59 -26.73 -3.62
CA HIS A 99 20.12 -27.59 -4.71
C HIS A 99 20.78 -27.21 -6.05
N THR A 100 20.94 -25.93 -6.37
CA THR A 100 21.60 -25.50 -7.62
C THR A 100 23.10 -25.79 -7.64
N LEU A 101 23.79 -25.64 -6.51
CA LEU A 101 25.20 -25.99 -6.37
C LEU A 101 25.44 -27.50 -6.51
N SER A 102 24.56 -28.33 -5.94
CA SER A 102 24.67 -29.80 -6.03
C SER A 102 24.51 -30.36 -7.46
N LEU A 103 23.82 -29.63 -8.34
CA LEU A 103 23.65 -30.01 -9.75
C LEU A 103 24.86 -29.62 -10.61
N GLN A 104 25.67 -28.66 -10.16
CA GLN A 104 26.84 -28.18 -10.89
C GLN A 104 28.07 -29.09 -10.70
N GLU A 105 28.11 -29.89 -9.63
CA GLU A 105 29.19 -30.87 -9.37
C GLU A 105 29.08 -32.16 -10.21
N ARG A 106 28.00 -32.37 -10.98
CA ARG A 106 27.75 -33.62 -11.72
C ARG A 106 27.97 -33.58 -13.24
N GLN A 107 28.68 -32.58 -13.77
CA GLN A 107 29.05 -32.59 -15.19
C GLN A 107 30.57 -32.66 -15.41
N PRO A 108 31.11 -33.81 -15.88
CA PRO A 108 32.44 -33.81 -16.48
C PRO A 108 32.39 -33.08 -17.82
N MET A 109 33.27 -32.09 -17.97
CA MET A 109 33.56 -31.41 -19.24
C MET A 109 33.85 -32.46 -20.33
N SER A 110 32.98 -32.54 -21.33
CA SER A 110 33.22 -33.31 -22.55
C SER A 110 32.97 -32.44 -23.77
N LEU A 111 34.05 -32.16 -24.48
CA LEU A 111 34.12 -31.49 -25.77
C LEU A 111 33.60 -32.43 -26.86
N THR A 112 32.62 -32.04 -27.68
CA THR A 112 32.38 -32.70 -28.99
C THR A 112 31.58 -31.83 -29.98
N SER A 113 32.27 -31.46 -31.06
CA SER A 113 31.90 -31.33 -32.49
C SER A 113 30.47 -30.97 -32.97
N LEU A 114 30.45 -29.92 -33.81
CA LEU A 114 29.40 -29.53 -34.78
C LEU A 114 28.94 -30.68 -35.71
N PRO A 115 27.72 -30.57 -36.27
CA PRO A 115 27.66 -30.40 -37.72
C PRO A 115 26.70 -29.31 -38.20
N LEU A 116 27.05 -28.78 -39.37
CA LEU A 116 26.36 -27.81 -40.19
C LEU A 116 25.25 -28.49 -41.00
N SER A 117 23.99 -28.07 -40.83
CA SER A 117 22.99 -28.17 -41.91
C SER A 117 21.84 -27.18 -41.73
N THR A 118 21.70 -26.34 -42.74
CA THR A 118 20.65 -25.37 -43.06
C THR A 118 19.23 -25.94 -43.10
N SER A 119 18.27 -25.27 -42.47
CA SER A 119 17.10 -24.61 -43.13
C SER A 119 15.91 -24.41 -42.17
N GLN A 120 15.31 -23.22 -42.29
CA GLN A 120 14.03 -22.72 -41.77
C GLN A 120 13.93 -22.19 -40.33
N PRO A 121 13.61 -20.87 -40.18
CA PRO A 121 13.11 -20.29 -38.94
C PRO A 121 11.59 -20.22 -39.01
N SER A 122 10.86 -20.98 -38.20
CA SER A 122 9.49 -20.66 -37.76
C SER A 122 8.93 -21.79 -36.91
N SER A 123 9.01 -21.61 -35.59
CA SER A 123 7.99 -22.14 -34.70
C SER A 123 7.77 -21.04 -33.67
N LEU A 124 6.82 -20.18 -34.02
CA LEU A 124 6.22 -19.19 -33.14
C LEU A 124 5.68 -19.94 -31.92
N LEU A 125 6.44 -19.93 -30.84
CA LEU A 125 5.88 -20.21 -29.53
C LEU A 125 4.88 -19.10 -29.25
N SER A 126 3.60 -19.43 -29.38
CA SER A 126 2.51 -18.65 -28.77
C SER A 126 2.70 -18.73 -27.26
N VAL A 127 3.60 -17.91 -26.74
CA VAL A 127 3.69 -17.63 -25.32
C VAL A 127 2.40 -16.90 -24.99
N SER A 128 1.41 -17.68 -24.55
CA SER A 128 0.28 -17.15 -23.80
C SER A 128 0.87 -16.19 -22.78
N SER A 129 0.55 -14.91 -22.91
CA SER A 129 0.94 -13.88 -21.97
C SER A 129 0.19 -14.08 -20.65
N ARG A 130 0.44 -15.21 -19.99
CA ARG A 130 0.28 -15.30 -18.55
C ARG A 130 1.31 -14.34 -18.00
N GLN A 131 0.89 -13.09 -17.78
CA GLN A 131 1.62 -12.22 -16.87
C GLN A 131 1.81 -13.04 -15.59
N PRO A 132 3.06 -13.32 -15.18
CA PRO A 132 3.28 -14.03 -13.93
C PRO A 132 2.61 -13.20 -12.83
N SER A 133 1.85 -13.86 -11.95
CA SER A 133 1.35 -13.22 -10.74
C SER A 133 2.58 -12.76 -9.97
N LEU A 134 2.86 -11.46 -10.01
CA LEU A 134 3.97 -10.87 -9.27
C LEU A 134 3.57 -10.83 -7.80
N THR A 135 3.91 -11.87 -7.05
CA THR A 135 3.86 -11.85 -5.59
C THR A 135 5.02 -10.99 -5.11
N ILE A 136 4.74 -9.71 -4.85
CA ILE A 136 5.72 -8.75 -4.35
C ILE A 136 5.84 -8.96 -2.83
N LYS A 137 7.05 -9.28 -2.36
CA LYS A 137 7.34 -9.33 -0.92
C LYS A 137 7.28 -7.91 -0.35
N SER A 138 6.65 -7.77 0.82
CA SER A 138 6.56 -6.48 1.53
C SER A 138 7.96 -5.93 1.80
N ARG A 139 8.15 -4.61 1.68
CA ARG A 139 9.41 -3.99 2.07
C ARG A 139 9.49 -3.99 3.60
N MET A 140 10.64 -4.37 4.16
CA MET A 140 10.89 -4.25 5.59
C MET A 140 10.81 -2.77 5.99
N ILE A 141 10.03 -2.49 7.04
CA ILE A 141 9.90 -1.15 7.62
C ILE A 141 10.58 -1.20 8.98
N ASP A 142 11.68 -0.47 9.12
CA ASP A 142 12.45 -0.35 10.36
C ASP A 142 11.85 0.77 11.22
N GLN A 143 10.64 0.56 11.74
CA GLN A 143 9.92 1.54 12.54
C GLN A 143 9.47 0.90 13.86
N GLU A 144 10.08 1.36 14.95
CA GLU A 144 9.66 0.99 16.29
C GLU A 144 8.38 1.73 16.70
N VAL A 145 7.48 0.99 17.36
CA VAL A 145 6.21 1.51 17.87
C VAL A 145 6.28 1.48 19.39
N ASN A 146 6.02 2.63 20.02
CA ASN A 146 6.09 2.80 21.47
C ASN A 146 4.76 3.27 22.09
N CYS A 147 3.68 3.01 21.37
CA CYS A 147 2.33 3.43 21.67
C CYS A 147 1.35 2.35 21.24
N ASP A 148 0.54 1.88 22.19
CA ASP A 148 -0.52 0.92 21.92
C ASP A 148 -1.77 1.64 21.40
N VAL A 149 -2.44 1.04 20.41
CA VAL A 149 -3.63 1.58 19.78
C VAL A 149 -4.79 0.63 20.05
N GLU A 150 -5.84 1.14 20.70
CA GLU A 150 -7.06 0.37 20.91
C GLU A 150 -7.79 0.18 19.57
N ILE A 151 -7.70 -1.03 19.01
CA ILE A 151 -8.30 -1.35 17.72
C ILE A 151 -9.83 -1.46 17.87
N PRO A 152 -10.62 -0.60 17.19
CA PRO A 152 -12.07 -0.68 17.25
C PRO A 152 -12.59 -1.91 16.51
N THR A 153 -13.65 -2.52 17.04
CA THR A 153 -14.31 -3.68 16.42
C THR A 153 -15.16 -3.30 15.21
N SER A 154 -15.65 -2.07 15.15
CA SER A 154 -16.49 -1.57 14.06
C SER A 154 -15.66 -1.04 12.89
N SER A 155 -16.14 -1.28 11.67
CA SER A 155 -15.64 -0.64 10.45
C SER A 155 -16.46 0.61 10.13
N PHE A 156 -15.90 1.54 9.36
CA PHE A 156 -16.63 2.70 8.86
C PHE A 156 -16.50 2.83 7.34
N ILE A 157 -17.53 3.40 6.72
CA ILE A 157 -17.57 3.61 5.27
C ILE A 157 -16.98 4.99 4.96
N LEU A 158 -16.31 5.15 3.82
CA LEU A 158 -15.98 6.45 3.22
C LEU A 158 -16.70 6.58 1.86
N PRO A 159 -17.56 7.60 1.69
CA PRO A 159 -18.24 7.87 0.43
C PRO A 159 -17.27 8.08 -0.75
N PRO A 160 -17.76 7.93 -1.99
CA PRO A 160 -17.06 8.38 -3.17
C PRO A 160 -16.63 9.84 -3.04
N ARG A 161 -15.48 10.17 -3.62
CA ARG A 161 -15.11 11.54 -3.93
C ARG A 161 -16.08 12.08 -4.99
N ASP A 162 -16.70 13.20 -4.66
CA ASP A 162 -17.55 13.95 -5.59
C ASP A 162 -16.84 15.26 -5.96
N ASP A 163 -16.41 15.36 -7.22
CA ASP A 163 -15.76 16.56 -7.76
C ASP A 163 -16.79 17.65 -8.12
N ALA A 164 -18.08 17.31 -8.25
CA ALA A 164 -19.14 18.24 -8.57
C ALA A 164 -19.83 18.82 -7.32
N ALA A 165 -19.58 18.27 -6.12
CA ALA A 165 -20.20 18.70 -4.86
C ALA A 165 -19.92 20.16 -4.49
N GLU A 166 -18.87 20.80 -5.04
CA GLU A 166 -18.64 22.24 -4.83
C GLU A 166 -19.57 23.13 -5.65
N TYR A 167 -20.26 22.56 -6.64
CA TYR A 167 -21.23 23.24 -7.50
C TYR A 167 -22.69 22.90 -7.15
N ASP A 168 -22.90 21.97 -6.21
CA ASP A 168 -24.23 21.55 -5.76
C ASP A 168 -24.49 22.09 -4.34
N ASP A 169 -25.39 23.07 -4.23
CA ASP A 169 -25.86 23.62 -2.94
C ASP A 169 -26.77 22.61 -2.18
N SER A 170 -27.10 21.46 -2.79
CA SER A 170 -27.85 20.36 -2.18
C SER A 170 -26.93 19.52 -1.28
N GLY A 171 -26.83 19.90 -0.01
CA GLY A 171 -25.88 19.31 0.95
C GLY A 171 -25.81 17.78 1.02
N ASP A 172 -24.56 17.29 1.10
CA ASP A 172 -24.10 15.94 1.46
C ASP A 172 -25.07 15.18 2.39
N THR A 173 -26.01 14.42 1.82
CA THR A 173 -26.93 13.56 2.59
C THR A 173 -26.65 12.09 2.32
N HIS A 174 -25.44 11.65 2.65
CA HIS A 174 -25.19 10.22 2.80
C HIS A 174 -25.82 9.76 4.12
N ASN A 175 -26.94 9.01 4.06
CA ASN A 175 -27.58 8.38 5.22
C ASN A 175 -26.75 7.19 5.74
N ILE A 176 -25.52 7.47 6.18
CA ILE A 176 -24.60 6.48 6.74
C ILE A 176 -24.82 6.47 8.25
N GLN A 177 -25.19 5.30 8.76
CA GLN A 177 -25.31 5.07 10.20
C GLN A 177 -23.92 4.70 10.74
N ASP A 178 -23.20 5.70 11.21
CA ASP A 178 -21.91 5.48 11.85
C ASP A 178 -22.05 5.14 13.34
N ASP A 179 -21.07 4.40 13.85
CA ASP A 179 -20.90 4.22 15.29
C ASP A 179 -20.35 5.52 15.91
N PRO A 180 -21.10 6.23 16.78
CA PRO A 180 -20.68 7.51 17.36
C PRO A 180 -19.48 7.39 18.32
N LYS A 181 -19.13 6.16 18.73
CA LYS A 181 -17.90 5.91 19.50
C LYS A 181 -16.67 6.00 18.63
N LEU A 182 -16.78 5.56 17.38
CA LEU A 182 -15.70 5.51 16.41
C LEU A 182 -15.65 6.78 15.55
N VAL A 183 -16.76 7.13 14.88
CA VAL A 183 -16.82 8.30 13.98
C VAL A 183 -17.45 9.46 14.74
N LYS A 184 -16.65 10.50 14.99
CA LYS A 184 -17.11 11.72 15.66
C LYS A 184 -17.82 12.68 14.74
N TRP A 185 -17.34 12.77 13.51
CA TRP A 185 -17.86 13.72 12.53
C TRP A 185 -17.64 13.19 11.12
N ARG A 186 -18.57 13.53 10.22
CA ARG A 186 -18.44 13.29 8.78
C ARG A 186 -18.63 14.58 8.02
N LYS A 187 -17.95 14.68 6.88
CA LYS A 187 -18.21 15.72 5.89
C LYS A 187 -17.80 15.22 4.52
N SER A 188 -18.74 15.16 3.57
CA SER A 188 -18.49 14.65 2.21
C SER A 188 -17.81 13.26 2.25
N ASN A 189 -16.77 13.07 1.45
CA ASN A 189 -15.91 11.89 1.38
C ASN A 189 -14.93 11.71 2.57
N LYS A 190 -15.19 12.33 3.72
CA LYS A 190 -14.29 12.38 4.88
C LYS A 190 -14.97 11.90 6.15
N ALA A 191 -14.21 11.21 6.99
CA ALA A 191 -14.63 10.78 8.33
C ALA A 191 -13.56 11.16 9.36
N PHE A 192 -14.00 11.68 10.50
CA PHE A 192 -13.16 11.99 11.65
C PHE A 192 -13.33 10.87 12.66
N VAL A 193 -12.28 10.07 12.80
CA VAL A 193 -12.27 8.86 13.61
C VAL A 193 -11.55 9.15 14.91
N LYS A 194 -12.19 8.79 16.02
CA LYS A 194 -11.60 8.77 17.35
C LYS A 194 -10.90 7.43 17.55
N LEU A 195 -9.63 7.47 17.91
CA LEU A 195 -8.85 6.34 18.38
C LEU A 195 -8.37 6.63 19.81
N ASN A 196 -8.33 5.61 20.64
CA ASN A 196 -7.67 5.72 21.93
C ASN A 196 -6.28 5.12 21.82
N VAL A 197 -5.28 5.88 22.28
CA VAL A 197 -3.88 5.47 22.21
C VAL A 197 -3.24 5.59 23.59
N THR A 198 -2.32 4.68 23.91
CA THR A 198 -1.64 4.63 25.21
C THR A 198 -0.14 4.53 24.98
N PRO A 199 0.63 5.60 25.21
CA PRO A 199 2.09 5.54 25.22
C PRO A 199 2.58 4.56 26.29
N ILE A 200 3.66 3.84 26.03
CA ILE A 200 4.26 2.90 27.00
C ILE A 200 4.67 3.64 28.29
N SER A 201 4.57 2.98 29.44
CA SER A 201 4.89 3.56 30.76
C SER A 201 6.35 3.98 30.92
N ASP A 202 7.26 3.30 30.23
CA ASP A 202 8.70 3.40 30.41
C ASP A 202 9.34 4.44 29.49
N LEU A 203 8.52 5.27 28.83
CA LEU A 203 8.98 6.30 27.92
C LEU A 203 9.67 7.45 28.70
N SER A 204 10.86 7.83 28.26
CA SER A 204 11.54 9.01 28.80
C SER A 204 10.81 10.29 28.43
N LEU A 205 10.88 11.30 29.30
CA LEU A 205 10.36 12.64 29.01
C LEU A 205 10.94 13.16 27.68
N ASN A 206 10.09 13.78 26.87
CA ASN A 206 10.44 14.38 25.57
C ASN A 206 10.89 13.37 24.48
N SER A 207 10.53 12.10 24.64
CA SER A 207 10.70 11.09 23.58
C SER A 207 9.57 11.19 22.56
N GLU A 208 9.88 10.85 21.31
CA GLU A 208 8.88 10.84 20.24
C GLU A 208 7.95 9.63 20.39
N VAL A 209 6.65 9.86 20.37
CA VAL A 209 5.62 8.82 20.44
C VAL A 209 5.19 8.44 19.02
N VAL A 210 5.34 7.16 18.69
CA VAL A 210 4.96 6.58 17.41
C VAL A 210 3.97 5.45 17.64
N CYS A 211 2.78 5.56 17.05
CA CYS A 211 1.73 4.55 17.10
C CYS A 211 1.59 3.85 15.74
N GLY A 212 1.34 2.54 15.76
CA GLY A 212 1.24 1.71 14.56
C GLY A 212 -0.06 0.91 14.50
N PHE A 213 -0.70 0.86 13.34
CA PHE A 213 -1.83 -0.03 13.07
C PHE A 213 -1.92 -0.39 11.58
N ILE A 214 -2.72 -1.39 11.23
CA ILE A 214 -2.97 -1.76 9.85
C ILE A 214 -4.35 -1.21 9.43
N MET A 215 -4.37 -0.40 8.38
CA MET A 215 -5.59 0.03 7.71
C MET A 215 -5.92 -0.93 6.57
N GLN A 216 -7.02 -1.67 6.70
CA GLN A 216 -7.59 -2.44 5.59
C GLN A 216 -8.65 -1.59 4.87
N HIS A 217 -8.53 -1.49 3.55
CA HIS A 217 -9.51 -0.83 2.69
C HIS A 217 -9.77 -1.62 1.42
N ILE A 218 -10.92 -1.36 0.78
CA ILE A 218 -11.28 -2.00 -0.48
C ILE A 218 -10.70 -1.19 -1.63
N TYR A 219 -9.70 -1.76 -2.31
CA TYR A 219 -9.17 -1.20 -3.54
C TYR A 219 -9.97 -1.71 -4.74
N THR A 220 -10.53 -0.79 -5.53
CA THR A 220 -11.25 -1.12 -6.78
C THR A 220 -10.34 -0.85 -7.98
N ASN A 221 -9.94 -1.92 -8.68
CA ASN A 221 -9.14 -1.83 -9.89
C ASN A 221 -10.04 -1.64 -11.12
N THR A 222 -9.95 -0.45 -11.73
CA THR A 222 -10.71 -0.07 -12.95
C THR A 222 -9.91 -0.21 -14.24
N ILE A 223 -8.68 -0.73 -14.18
CA ILE A 223 -7.83 -0.92 -15.37
C ILE A 223 -8.34 -2.12 -16.18
N ALA A 224 -8.69 -3.22 -15.51
CA ALA A 224 -9.17 -4.44 -16.16
C ALA A 224 -10.52 -4.23 -16.88
N SER A 225 -11.40 -3.39 -16.33
CA SER A 225 -12.72 -3.14 -16.92
C SER A 225 -12.66 -2.38 -18.25
N LYS A 226 -11.67 -1.51 -18.44
CA LYS A 226 -11.49 -0.73 -19.68
C LYS A 226 -10.92 -1.54 -20.84
N VAL A 227 -10.18 -2.60 -20.56
CA VAL A 227 -9.48 -3.40 -21.58
C VAL A 227 -10.29 -4.64 -21.97
N GLU A 228 -11.02 -5.24 -21.03
CA GLU A 228 -11.67 -6.55 -21.23
C GLU A 228 -13.19 -6.56 -21.02
N ASN A 229 -13.85 -5.40 -20.84
CA ASN A 229 -15.28 -5.29 -20.49
C ASN A 229 -15.69 -6.16 -19.29
N LYS A 230 -14.75 -6.43 -18.38
CA LYS A 230 -14.98 -7.17 -17.14
C LYS A 230 -15.45 -6.22 -16.03
N GLU A 231 -16.18 -6.75 -15.05
CA GLU A 231 -16.53 -5.98 -13.87
C GLU A 231 -15.27 -5.53 -13.10
N PRO A 232 -15.30 -4.34 -12.46
CA PRO A 232 -14.17 -3.85 -11.66
C PRO A 232 -13.82 -4.85 -10.55
N GLN A 233 -12.54 -5.23 -10.48
CA GLN A 233 -12.07 -6.17 -9.47
C GLN A 233 -11.84 -5.43 -8.14
N LYS A 234 -12.32 -6.01 -7.04
CA LYS A 234 -12.16 -5.49 -5.68
C LYS A 234 -11.16 -6.34 -4.92
N TYR A 235 -10.25 -5.68 -4.20
CA TYR A 235 -9.21 -6.32 -3.40
C TYR A 235 -9.16 -5.71 -2.00
N ASP A 236 -9.02 -6.56 -0.99
CA ASP A 236 -8.71 -6.12 0.37
C ASP A 236 -7.24 -5.72 0.46
N HIS A 237 -6.99 -4.42 0.52
CA HIS A 237 -5.65 -3.86 0.59
C HIS A 237 -5.33 -3.44 2.02
N LYS A 238 -4.34 -4.11 2.61
CA LYS A 238 -3.82 -3.84 3.96
C LYS A 238 -2.61 -2.90 3.86
N VAL A 239 -2.70 -1.76 4.52
CA VAL A 239 -1.64 -0.74 4.56
C VAL A 239 -1.19 -0.57 6.00
N LYS A 240 0.10 -0.76 6.26
CA LYS A 240 0.70 -0.46 7.56
C LYS A 240 0.83 1.06 7.71
N VAL A 241 0.31 1.59 8.80
CA VAL A 241 0.27 3.02 9.10
C VAL A 241 1.05 3.27 10.38
N PHE A 242 2.04 4.16 10.29
CA PHE A 242 2.82 4.64 11.43
C PHE A 242 2.56 6.13 11.59
N LEU A 243 2.07 6.54 12.77
CA LEU A 243 1.75 7.92 13.09
C LEU A 243 2.71 8.43 14.15
N HIS A 244 3.45 9.48 13.81
CA HIS A 244 4.28 10.24 14.73
C HIS A 244 3.38 11.26 15.45
N LEU A 245 3.12 11.05 16.74
CA LEU A 245 2.22 11.88 17.53
C LEU A 245 2.90 13.11 18.15
N GLY A 246 4.23 13.15 18.14
CA GLY A 246 5.03 14.22 18.76
C GLY A 246 5.67 13.76 20.07
N GLN A 247 5.96 14.72 20.95
CA GLN A 247 6.65 14.56 22.24
C GLN A 247 5.75 14.94 23.40
#